data_AF-A0A5D2GPT7-F1
#
_entry.id   AF-A0A5D2GPT7-F1
#
_cell.length_a   1.000
_cell.length_b   1.000
_cell.length_c   1.000
_cell.angle_alpha   90.00
_cell.angle_beta   90.00
_cell.angle_gamma   90.00
#
_symmetry.space_group_name_H-M   'P 1'
#
loop_
_entity.id
_entity.type
_entity.pdbx_description
1 polymer ?
#
loop_
_entity_poly.entity_id
_entity_poly.type
_entity_poly.pdbx_seq_one_letter_code
_entity_poly.pdbx_strand_id
1 'polypeptide(L)'
;MAPYISAKRNEACDLVFDTASKGKQFLIVGTKNKAVDSVVRIAIRARCHYVNKKWLGGMDLRTEQKTGGLNRLPKRDATMLKRQLSRLQTYLGGIKYMTRLLDIVIIVDQQEKYTTLRECITLGIPTIYISISVNDDVIASIRLILNKLIVTICESRSSYIENPSLIIR
;
A
#
# COMPACT_ATOMS: atom_id res chain seq x y z
N MET A 1 -0.26 10.21 19.27
CA MET A 1 0.68 9.10 19.04
C MET A 1 -0.09 8.03 18.28
N ALA A 2 0.21 7.79 17.00
CA ALA A 2 -0.52 6.81 16.21
C ALA A 2 -0.28 5.41 16.81
N PRO A 3 -1.32 4.60 17.05
CA PRO A 3 -1.14 3.31 17.69
C PRO A 3 -0.37 2.37 16.76
N TYR A 4 0.81 1.93 17.19
CA TYR A 4 1.48 0.77 16.63
C TYR A 4 0.71 -0.46 17.09
N ILE A 5 -0.17 -0.97 16.22
CA ILE A 5 -0.94 -2.18 16.52
C ILE A 5 -0.12 -3.35 15.99
N SER A 6 0.69 -3.96 16.85
CA SER A 6 1.17 -5.33 16.66
C SER A 6 -0.02 -6.28 16.84
N ALA A 7 -0.98 -6.20 15.92
CA ALA A 7 -2.21 -6.96 16.01
C ALA A 7 -1.90 -8.45 15.83
N LYS A 8 -2.38 -9.26 16.78
CA LYS A 8 -2.61 -10.67 16.49
C LYS A 8 -3.51 -10.73 15.26
N ARG A 9 -3.28 -11.69 14.35
CA ARG A 9 -3.95 -11.85 13.05
C ARG A 9 -5.45 -11.48 13.01
N ASN A 10 -6.19 -11.79 14.07
CA ASN A 10 -7.63 -11.50 14.15
C ASN A 10 -7.92 -10.00 14.33
N GLU A 11 -7.23 -9.31 15.25
CA GLU A 11 -7.39 -7.86 15.48
C GLU A 11 -7.07 -7.04 14.22
N ALA A 12 -6.11 -7.50 13.42
CA ALA A 12 -5.78 -6.86 12.14
C ALA A 12 -6.92 -7.00 11.13
N CYS A 13 -7.62 -8.13 11.10
CA CYS A 13 -8.76 -8.34 10.21
C CYS A 13 -9.94 -7.45 10.61
N ASP A 14 -10.23 -7.32 11.90
CA ASP A 14 -11.33 -6.50 12.40
C ASP A 14 -11.08 -5.02 12.09
N LEU A 15 -9.86 -4.53 12.34
CA LEU A 15 -9.47 -3.16 11.98
C LEU A 15 -9.60 -2.90 10.47
N VAL A 16 -9.18 -3.85 9.64
CA VAL A 16 -9.29 -3.75 8.18
C VAL A 16 -10.75 -3.76 7.74
N PHE A 17 -11.60 -4.58 8.36
CA PHE A 17 -13.03 -4.64 8.07
C PHE A 17 -13.73 -3.30 8.39
N ASP A 18 -13.50 -2.76 9.58
CA ASP A 18 -14.11 -1.49 10.02
C ASP A 18 -13.70 -0.32 9.14
N THR A 19 -12.44 -0.31 8.72
CA THR A 19 -11.86 0.80 7.95
C THR A 19 -12.26 0.72 6.48
N ALA A 20 -12.34 -0.49 5.93
CA ALA A 20 -12.83 -0.71 4.58
C ALA A 20 -14.33 -0.43 4.47
N SER A 21 -15.12 -0.76 5.50
CA SER A 21 -16.54 -0.40 5.59
C SER A 21 -16.75 1.12 5.58
N LYS A 22 -15.80 1.89 6.11
CA LYS A 22 -15.84 3.37 6.08
C LYS A 22 -15.37 3.98 4.73
N GLY A 23 -15.10 3.16 3.72
CA GLY A 23 -14.64 3.62 2.40
C GLY A 23 -13.21 4.18 2.37
N LYS A 24 -12.40 3.86 3.38
CA LYS A 24 -11.02 4.35 3.49
C LYS A 24 -10.07 3.72 2.46
N GLN A 25 -8.97 4.42 2.19
CA GLN A 25 -7.96 3.98 1.22
C GLN A 25 -6.82 3.23 1.90
N PHE A 26 -6.42 2.10 1.30
CA PHE A 26 -5.35 1.23 1.79
C PHE A 26 -4.14 1.27 0.87
N LEU A 27 -2.95 1.26 1.47
CA LEU A 27 -1.68 1.01 0.78
C LEU A 27 -1.06 -0.28 1.26
N ILE A 28 -0.73 -1.19 0.34
CA ILE A 28 -0.03 -2.43 0.65
C ILE A 28 1.43 -2.31 0.23
N VAL A 29 2.33 -2.46 1.20
CA VAL A 29 3.78 -2.36 0.99
C VAL A 29 4.41 -3.73 1.17
N GLY A 30 5.10 -4.20 0.15
CA GLY A 30 5.90 -5.42 0.22
C GLY A 30 7.05 -5.39 -0.76
N THR A 31 8.24 -5.08 -0.26
CA THR A 31 9.44 -4.88 -1.08
C THR A 31 10.32 -6.13 -1.21
N LYS A 32 10.06 -7.18 -0.42
CA LYS A 32 10.87 -8.40 -0.43
C LYS A 32 10.52 -9.24 -1.66
N ASN A 33 11.52 -9.78 -2.35
CA ASN A 33 11.35 -10.48 -3.64
C ASN A 33 10.25 -11.56 -3.61
N LYS A 34 10.13 -12.30 -2.50
CA LYS A 34 9.09 -13.33 -2.30
C LYS A 34 7.66 -12.78 -2.15
N ALA A 35 7.51 -11.52 -1.73
CA ALA A 35 6.23 -10.87 -1.48
C ALA A 35 5.75 -10.00 -2.65
N VAL A 36 6.65 -9.53 -3.52
CA VAL A 36 6.38 -8.58 -4.62
C VAL A 36 5.17 -9.01 -5.45
N ASP A 37 5.23 -10.21 -6.04
CA ASP A 37 4.19 -10.68 -6.96
C ASP A 37 2.86 -10.95 -6.27
N SER A 38 2.92 -11.38 -5.00
CA SER A 38 1.75 -11.61 -4.17
C SER A 38 1.07 -10.27 -3.88
N VAL A 39 1.81 -9.27 -3.43
CA VAL A 39 1.29 -7.92 -3.11
C VAL A 39 0.67 -7.25 -4.33
N VAL A 40 1.33 -7.29 -5.49
CA VAL A 40 0.80 -6.68 -6.73
C VAL A 40 -0.52 -7.31 -7.12
N ARG A 41 -0.57 -8.65 -7.23
CA ARG A 41 -1.79 -9.36 -7.61
C ARG A 41 -2.95 -9.06 -6.66
N ILE A 42 -2.63 -8.95 -5.38
CA ILE A 42 -3.60 -8.77 -4.31
C ILE A 42 -4.16 -7.36 -4.29
N ALA A 43 -3.29 -6.36 -4.41
CA ALA A 43 -3.69 -4.97 -4.47
C ALA A 43 -4.56 -4.67 -5.69
N ILE A 44 -4.23 -5.26 -6.86
CA ILE A 44 -5.04 -5.13 -8.07
C ILE A 44 -6.44 -5.73 -7.86
N ARG A 45 -6.51 -6.95 -7.29
CA ARG A 45 -7.79 -7.62 -7.00
C ARG A 45 -8.65 -6.82 -6.01
N ALA A 46 -8.03 -6.28 -4.96
CA ALA A 46 -8.71 -5.50 -3.94
C ALA A 46 -9.04 -4.07 -4.39
N ARG A 47 -8.53 -3.61 -5.54
CA ARG A 47 -8.54 -2.20 -5.95
C ARG A 47 -7.95 -1.29 -4.87
N CYS A 48 -6.76 -1.66 -4.38
CA CYS A 48 -5.98 -0.90 -3.40
C CYS A 48 -4.66 -0.45 -4.02
N HIS A 49 -4.02 0.53 -3.39
CA HIS A 49 -2.70 0.99 -3.81
C HIS A 49 -1.61 0.04 -3.32
N TYR A 50 -0.46 0.00 -4.01
CA TYR A 50 0.67 -0.81 -3.56
C TYR A 50 2.05 -0.20 -3.83
N VAL A 51 3.03 -0.65 -3.05
CA VAL A 51 4.47 -0.42 -3.27
C VAL A 51 5.18 -1.78 -3.22
N ASN A 52 5.75 -2.20 -4.35
CA ASN A 52 6.34 -3.53 -4.51
C ASN A 52 7.86 -3.51 -4.74
N LYS A 53 8.49 -2.34 -4.86
CA LYS A 53 9.92 -2.21 -5.15
C LYS A 53 10.70 -1.61 -3.98
N LYS A 54 10.75 -0.28 -3.90
CA LYS A 54 11.42 0.44 -2.83
C LYS A 54 10.49 1.53 -2.35
N TRP A 55 10.32 1.62 -1.04
CA TRP A 55 9.74 2.78 -0.42
C TRP A 55 10.74 3.93 -0.53
N LEU A 56 10.42 4.93 -1.35
CA LEU A 56 11.24 6.13 -1.48
C LEU A 56 10.84 7.04 -0.33
N GLY A 57 11.69 7.12 0.69
CA GLY A 57 11.46 8.01 1.83
C GLY A 57 11.40 9.47 1.40
N GLY A 58 10.50 10.24 2.01
CA GLY A 58 10.24 11.62 1.59
C GLY A 58 9.32 11.74 0.38
N MET A 59 8.57 10.69 0.05
CA MET A 59 7.40 10.80 -0.82
C MET A 59 6.38 11.69 -0.13
N ASP A 60 6.49 12.99 -0.37
CA ASP A 60 5.40 13.91 -0.19
C ASP A 60 4.33 13.50 -1.21
N LEU A 61 3.41 12.64 -0.76
CA LEU A 61 2.36 11.99 -1.55
C LEU A 61 1.44 13.00 -2.27
N ARG A 62 1.64 14.30 -2.04
CA ARG A 62 0.91 15.43 -2.61
C ARG A 62 1.50 15.97 -3.92
N THR A 63 2.76 15.72 -4.23
CA THR A 63 3.53 16.66 -5.09
C THR A 63 3.91 16.15 -6.48
N GLU A 64 3.77 14.85 -6.78
CA GLU A 64 4.19 14.30 -8.09
C GLU A 64 3.14 14.35 -9.21
N GLN A 65 1.93 14.88 -8.98
CA GLN A 65 0.91 14.98 -10.05
C GLN A 65 1.14 16.12 -11.06
N LYS A 66 2.17 16.96 -10.88
CA LYS A 66 2.42 18.13 -11.75
C LYS A 66 3.64 17.96 -12.64
N THR A 67 3.57 17.06 -13.63
CA THR A 67 4.54 17.06 -14.75
C THR A 67 3.81 17.16 -16.09
N GLY A 68 3.10 18.28 -16.27
CA GLY A 68 2.61 18.75 -17.56
C GLY A 68 3.59 19.75 -18.15
N GLY A 69 4.67 19.28 -18.79
CA GLY A 69 5.69 20.17 -19.34
C GLY A 69 6.81 19.43 -20.08
N LEU A 70 6.47 18.50 -20.97
CA LEU A 70 7.46 17.61 -21.61
C LEU A 70 7.86 17.98 -23.05
N ASN A 71 7.32 19.06 -23.62
CA ASN A 71 7.47 19.31 -25.07
C ASN A 71 8.55 20.33 -25.46
N ARG A 72 9.48 20.70 -24.57
CA ARG A 72 10.47 21.77 -24.85
C ARG A 72 11.92 21.50 -24.40
N LEU A 73 12.35 20.23 -24.30
CA LEU A 73 13.71 19.89 -23.89
C LEU A 73 14.58 19.29 -25.03
N PRO A 74 15.89 19.59 -25.09
CA PRO A 74 16.85 19.00 -26.02
C PRO A 74 16.86 17.46 -26.00
N LYS A 75 17.19 16.80 -27.12
CA LYS A 75 17.16 15.32 -27.27
C LYS A 75 17.97 14.54 -26.22
N ARG A 76 19.07 15.10 -25.70
CA ARG A 76 19.87 14.50 -24.62
C ARG A 76 19.11 14.52 -23.28
N ASP A 77 18.55 15.67 -22.93
CA ASP A 77 17.75 15.84 -21.71
C ASP A 77 16.47 15.01 -21.76
N ALA A 78 15.84 14.90 -22.93
CA ALA A 78 14.69 14.04 -23.15
C ALA A 78 14.97 12.55 -22.86
N THR A 79 16.17 12.05 -23.15
CA THR A 79 16.54 10.65 -22.90
C THR A 79 16.80 10.39 -21.41
N MET A 80 17.50 11.32 -20.75
CA MET A 80 17.76 11.23 -19.31
C MET A 80 16.46 11.34 -18.51
N LEU A 81 15.58 12.26 -18.91
CA LEU A 81 14.26 12.44 -18.33
C LEU A 81 13.36 11.22 -18.56
N LYS A 82 13.37 10.61 -19.76
CA LYS A 82 12.66 9.34 -20.02
C LYS A 82 13.13 8.22 -19.10
N ARG A 83 14.45 8.11 -18.84
CA ARG A 83 15.00 7.13 -17.89
C ARG A 83 14.53 7.40 -16.46
N GLN A 84 14.50 8.66 -16.03
CA GLN A 84 13.98 9.05 -14.72
C GLN A 84 12.49 8.74 -14.60
N LEU A 85 11.69 9.06 -15.63
CA LEU A 85 10.26 8.81 -15.66
C LEU A 85 9.95 7.31 -15.65
N SER A 86 10.69 6.50 -16.40
CA SER A 86 10.57 5.03 -16.39
C SER A 86 10.94 4.45 -15.02
N ARG A 87 11.99 4.97 -14.37
CA ARG A 87 12.34 4.61 -12.99
C ARG A 87 11.20 4.96 -12.04
N LEU A 88 10.71 6.19 -12.06
CA LEU A 88 9.60 6.64 -11.22
C LEU A 88 8.35 5.80 -11.45
N GLN A 89 7.96 5.50 -12.69
CA GLN A 89 6.83 4.61 -12.99
C GLN A 89 7.02 3.21 -12.40
N THR A 90 8.25 2.69 -12.37
CA THR A 90 8.54 1.38 -11.79
C THR A 90 8.33 1.36 -10.27
N TYR A 91 8.59 2.46 -9.58
CA TYR A 91 8.41 2.58 -8.12
C TYR A 91 7.01 3.06 -7.72
N LEU A 92 6.41 3.96 -8.51
CA LEU A 92 5.19 4.69 -8.19
C LEU A 92 3.95 4.17 -8.93
N GLY A 93 4.10 3.16 -9.79
CA GLY A 93 3.01 2.64 -10.61
C GLY A 93 1.78 2.21 -9.79
N GLY A 94 2.00 1.61 -8.61
CA GLY A 94 0.92 1.16 -7.72
C GLY A 94 0.21 2.26 -6.94
N ILE A 95 0.75 3.47 -6.91
CA ILE A 95 0.13 4.65 -6.28
C ILE A 95 -0.27 5.72 -7.31
N LYS A 96 -0.08 5.47 -8.61
CA LYS A 96 -0.35 6.43 -9.69
C LYS A 96 -1.78 6.97 -9.67
N TYR A 97 -2.75 6.15 -9.29
CA TYR A 97 -4.17 6.49 -9.26
C TYR A 97 -4.64 7.04 -7.90
N MET A 98 -3.71 7.36 -7.02
CA MET A 98 -4.03 7.85 -5.69
C MET A 98 -4.49 9.31 -5.76
N THR A 99 -5.75 9.56 -5.40
CA THR A 99 -6.36 10.90 -5.42
C THR A 99 -6.43 11.55 -4.05
N ARG A 100 -6.29 10.75 -2.97
CA ARG A 100 -6.38 11.19 -1.57
C ARG A 100 -5.25 10.56 -0.76
N LEU A 101 -4.91 11.17 0.38
CA LEU A 101 -3.97 10.59 1.33
C LEU A 101 -4.49 9.25 1.84
N LEU A 102 -3.55 8.36 2.13
CA LEU A 102 -3.85 7.02 2.60
C LEU A 102 -4.23 7.05 4.07
N ASP A 103 -5.29 6.34 4.40
CA ASP A 103 -5.74 6.22 5.77
C ASP A 103 -5.00 5.11 6.52
N ILE A 104 -4.62 4.04 5.82
CA ILE A 104 -3.99 2.85 6.42
C ILE A 104 -2.92 2.29 5.51
N VAL A 105 -1.80 1.91 6.13
CA VAL A 105 -0.70 1.21 5.46
C VAL A 105 -0.59 -0.21 6.01
N ILE A 106 -0.57 -1.20 5.12
CA ILE A 106 -0.31 -2.60 5.44
C ILE A 106 1.11 -2.92 4.96
N ILE A 107 2.00 -3.24 5.90
CA ILE A 107 3.39 -3.57 5.61
C ILE A 107 3.58 -5.07 5.76
N VAL A 108 4.10 -5.71 4.70
CA VAL A 108 4.46 -7.13 4.68
C VAL A 108 5.99 -7.21 4.57
N ASP A 109 6.65 -7.53 5.69
CA ASP A 109 8.11 -7.65 5.75
C ASP A 109 8.58 -8.71 6.76
N GLN A 110 9.82 -9.16 6.59
CA GLN A 110 10.41 -10.27 7.34
C GLN A 110 11.40 -9.83 8.42
N GLN A 111 11.62 -8.52 8.64
CA GLN A 111 12.36 -7.87 9.78
C GLN A 111 13.38 -6.80 9.37
N GLU A 112 13.71 -6.60 8.09
CA GLU A 112 14.94 -5.84 7.75
C GLU A 112 14.77 -4.33 7.56
N LYS A 113 13.55 -3.79 7.34
CA LYS A 113 13.40 -2.36 6.99
C LYS A 113 12.36 -1.63 7.80
N TYR A 114 12.80 -1.14 8.96
CA TYR A 114 12.04 -0.22 9.82
C TYR A 114 11.73 1.14 9.19
N THR A 115 12.35 1.50 8.04
CA THR A 115 12.19 2.84 7.45
C THR A 115 10.74 3.14 7.09
N THR A 116 10.05 2.21 6.42
CA THR A 116 8.63 2.37 6.06
C THR A 116 7.76 2.53 7.31
N LEU A 117 8.04 1.73 8.34
CA LEU A 117 7.30 1.79 9.59
C LEU A 117 7.54 3.11 10.34
N ARG A 118 8.80 3.55 10.43
CA ARG A 118 9.18 4.82 11.04
C ARG A 118 8.54 5.99 10.32
N GLU A 119 8.54 6.00 8.99
CA GLU A 119 7.90 7.06 8.23
C GLU A 119 6.39 7.09 8.45
N CYS A 120 5.71 5.93 8.50
CA CYS A 120 4.29 5.91 8.81
C CYS A 120 3.99 6.42 10.23
N ILE A 121 4.84 6.09 11.21
CA ILE A 121 4.75 6.63 12.58
C ILE A 121 4.93 8.16 12.57
N THR A 122 5.94 8.66 11.85
CA THR A 122 6.21 10.11 11.73
C THR A 122 5.07 10.86 11.05
N LEU A 123 4.46 10.26 10.02
CA LEU A 123 3.29 10.81 9.32
C LEU A 123 1.98 10.63 10.11
N GLY A 124 2.00 9.89 11.21
CA GLY A 124 0.81 9.60 12.02
C GLY A 124 -0.20 8.67 11.33
N ILE A 125 0.24 7.88 10.34
CA ILE A 125 -0.63 6.99 9.57
C ILE A 125 -0.73 5.64 10.30
N PRO A 126 -1.96 5.17 10.62
CA PRO A 126 -2.19 3.84 11.16
C PRO A 126 -1.55 2.75 10.28
N THR A 127 -0.73 1.89 10.90
CA THR A 127 0.06 0.90 10.20
C THR A 127 -0.19 -0.50 10.75
N ILE A 128 -0.48 -1.45 9.86
CA ILE A 128 -0.59 -2.87 10.18
C ILE A 128 0.68 -3.55 9.70
N TYR A 129 1.46 -4.10 10.63
CA TYR A 129 2.69 -4.81 10.31
C TYR A 129 2.47 -6.32 10.36
N ILE A 130 2.69 -7.00 9.23
CA ILE A 130 2.58 -8.44 9.10
C ILE A 130 4.00 -9.01 9.05
N SER A 131 4.46 -9.53 10.20
CA SER A 131 5.73 -10.21 10.31
C SER A 131 5.60 -11.65 9.79
N ILE A 132 6.44 -12.03 8.83
CA ILE A 132 6.50 -13.41 8.35
C ILE A 132 7.62 -14.12 9.10
N SER A 133 7.31 -15.21 9.81
CA SER A 133 8.34 -16.03 10.47
C SER A 133 9.18 -16.78 9.41
N VAL A 134 10.44 -17.03 9.72
CA VAL A 134 11.42 -17.66 8.80
C VAL A 134 11.14 -19.17 8.59
N ASN A 135 10.30 -19.79 9.43
CA ASN A 135 10.18 -21.25 9.54
C ASN A 135 9.07 -21.90 8.70
N ASP A 136 8.15 -21.13 8.13
CA ASP A 136 7.10 -21.64 7.23
C ASP A 136 7.46 -21.32 5.78
N ASP A 137 6.87 -22.04 4.81
CA ASP A 137 6.90 -21.70 3.39
C ASP A 137 6.44 -20.25 3.18
N VAL A 138 7.42 -19.33 3.19
CA VAL A 138 7.25 -17.89 3.29
C VAL A 138 6.22 -17.35 2.28
N ILE A 139 6.19 -17.95 1.08
CA ILE A 139 5.28 -17.55 0.00
C ILE A 139 3.84 -18.00 0.28
N ALA A 140 3.63 -19.21 0.76
CA ALA A 140 2.29 -19.76 1.03
C ALA A 140 1.63 -18.99 2.18
N SER A 141 2.37 -18.74 3.26
CA SER A 141 1.87 -17.99 4.43
C SER A 141 1.53 -16.54 4.08
N ILE A 142 2.38 -15.85 3.31
CA ILE A 142 2.08 -14.50 2.80
C ILE A 142 0.78 -14.50 1.99
N ARG A 143 0.66 -15.43 1.05
CA ARG A 143 -0.52 -15.52 0.18
C ARG A 143 -1.78 -15.81 0.99
N LEU A 144 -1.70 -16.69 1.99
CA LEU A 144 -2.84 -17.05 2.82
C LEU A 144 -3.32 -15.86 3.66
N ILE A 145 -2.40 -15.17 4.34
CA ILE A 145 -2.73 -13.99 5.16
C ILE A 145 -3.28 -12.87 4.29
N LEU A 146 -2.59 -12.54 3.19
CA LEU A 146 -3.02 -11.48 2.30
C LEU A 146 -4.35 -11.80 1.61
N ASN A 147 -4.58 -13.05 1.17
CA ASN A 147 -5.86 -13.45 0.60
C ASN A 147 -7.00 -13.29 1.61
N LYS A 148 -6.78 -13.65 2.89
CA LYS A 148 -7.80 -13.47 3.92
C LYS A 148 -8.15 -11.99 4.10
N LEU A 149 -7.14 -11.11 4.15
CA LEU A 149 -7.33 -9.66 4.24
C LEU A 149 -8.09 -9.09 3.05
N ILE A 150 -7.80 -9.54 1.82
CA ILE A 150 -8.52 -9.08 0.64
C ILE A 150 -9.98 -9.48 0.69
N VAL A 151 -10.26 -10.73 1.04
CA VAL A 151 -11.64 -11.23 1.13
C VAL A 151 -12.42 -10.32 2.08
N THR A 152 -11.84 -10.01 3.25
CA THR A 152 -12.41 -9.05 4.20
C THR A 152 -12.60 -7.64 3.60
N ILE A 153 -11.62 -7.09 2.87
CA ILE A 153 -11.72 -5.77 2.21
C ILE A 153 -12.80 -5.76 1.13
N CYS A 154 -12.90 -6.82 0.33
CA CYS A 154 -13.88 -6.92 -0.74
C CYS A 154 -15.29 -7.08 -0.16
N GLU A 155 -15.48 -7.94 0.84
CA GLU A 155 -16.76 -8.15 1.52
C GLU A 155 -17.24 -6.85 2.18
N SER A 156 -16.39 -6.18 2.95
CA SER A 156 -16.72 -4.90 3.59
C SER A 156 -17.03 -3.79 2.57
N ARG A 157 -16.32 -3.73 1.45
CA ARG A 157 -16.62 -2.77 0.36
C ARG A 157 -17.97 -3.07 -0.31
N SER A 158 -18.33 -4.34 -0.49
CA SER A 158 -19.67 -4.70 -0.99
C SER A 158 -20.76 -4.25 -0.02
N SER A 159 -20.59 -4.47 1.28
CA SER A 159 -21.53 -3.97 2.30
C SER A 159 -21.64 -2.44 2.31
N TYR A 160 -20.54 -1.73 2.07
CA TYR A 160 -20.55 -0.27 1.92
C TYR A 160 -21.33 0.19 0.68
N ILE A 161 -21.15 -0.49 -0.46
CA ILE A 161 -21.85 -0.17 -1.72
C ILE A 161 -23.36 -0.41 -1.56
N GLU A 162 -23.76 -1.48 -0.87
CA GLU A 162 -25.18 -1.79 -0.62
C GLU A 162 -25.83 -0.85 0.41
N ASN A 163 -25.08 -0.31 1.37
CA ASN A 163 -25.62 0.54 2.46
C ASN A 163 -24.79 1.81 2.73
N PRO A 164 -24.74 2.79 1.82
CA PRO A 164 -23.95 4.01 2.00
C PRO A 164 -24.48 4.93 3.12
N SER A 165 -25.76 4.80 3.50
CA SER A 165 -26.46 5.68 4.46
C SER A 165 -26.38 5.26 5.94
N LEU A 166 -25.90 4.06 6.24
CA LEU A 166 -25.87 3.51 7.61
C LEU A 166 -24.61 3.88 8.42
N ILE A 167 -23.61 4.51 7.79
CA ILE A 167 -22.27 4.69 8.37
C ILE A 167 -21.99 6.16 8.76
N ILE A 168 -22.90 7.09 8.45
CA ILE A 168 -22.81 8.51 8.84
C ILE A 168 -23.63 8.79 10.12
N ARG A 169 -23.56 7.91 11.11
CA ARG A 169 -24.14 8.15 12.46
C ARG A 169 -23.07 8.04 13.53
#